data_AF-A0A6P7X7U0-F1
#
_entry.id   AF-A0A6P7X7U0-F1
#
_cell.length_a   1.000
_cell.length_b   1.000
_cell.length_c   1.000
_cell.angle_alpha   90.00
_cell.angle_beta   90.00
_cell.angle_gamma   90.00
#
_symmetry.space_group_name_H-M   'P 1'
#
loop_
_entity.id
_entity.type
_entity.pdbx_description
1 polymer ?
#
loop_
_entity_poly.entity_id
_entity_poly.type
_entity_poly.pdbx_seq_one_letter_code
_entity_poly.pdbx_strand_id
1 'polypeptide(L)'
;MDIFGQNKKVKLSNKPQSWGMQRATNVTYQAHHVSRSKRGQVLGTRSGFRGCTVWLTGLSGAGKTTVSMALEEYLVCHGIPCYTLDGDNIRHGLSKNLGFTPEDREENIRRIAEVAKLFADAGLVCIASFISPYAKDRNNARQIHEGSSLPFFEVFVDAPLHVCEKRDVKGLYKKARAGEIKGFTGIDSDYEKPEAPELVLKTDSCEVNECIQQVVELLQERDIVPVDASYEVKELYVPENKLQLAKSDAETLPALEINKVDMQWVQVLAEGWATPLNGFMREREYLQCLHFDCLLDGGVINLSVPIVLTATQEDKQRLDGCTAFALVYEGRRVAILRNPEFYEHRKEERCARQWGTTCKEHPYVKMVMESGEWLVGGDLQVLDRIFWNDGLDQYRLTPAELKQKFKERNADAVFAFQLRNPVHNGHALLMQDTHAQLIERGYRSPVLLLHPLGGWTKDDDVPLPWRMKQHAAVLEEKVLDPETTIIAIFPSPMMYAGPTEVQWHCRSRMVAGANFYIVGRDPAGMPHPETGKDLYEPSHGAKVLTMAPGLISLEIVPFRVAAYNKKKKCMDYYDPARPEEFEFISGTRMRRLARDGENPPDGFMAPKAWSVLKEYYKSLEKA
;
A
#
# COMPACT_ATOMS: atom_id res chain seq x y z
N MET A 1 3.62 -55.87 3.52
CA MET A 1 2.99 -55.55 4.82
C MET A 1 1.87 -54.57 4.53
N ASP A 2 0.64 -55.02 4.74
CA ASP A 2 -0.58 -54.29 4.45
C ASP A 2 -0.67 -52.95 5.18
N ILE A 3 -0.85 -51.86 4.43
CA ILE A 3 -1.27 -50.56 4.96
C ILE A 3 -2.59 -50.18 4.28
N PHE A 4 -3.57 -51.08 4.34
CA PHE A 4 -4.98 -50.73 4.11
C PHE A 4 -5.65 -50.60 5.48
N GLY A 5 -5.52 -49.41 6.07
CA GLY A 5 -6.27 -49.03 7.26
C GLY A 5 -7.77 -49.02 6.93
N GLN A 6 -8.53 -49.86 7.65
CA GLN A 6 -9.97 -49.95 7.55
C GLN A 6 -10.63 -48.58 7.81
N ASN A 7 -11.29 -48.03 6.78
CA ASN A 7 -12.16 -46.86 6.93
C ASN A 7 -13.35 -47.21 7.83
N LYS A 8 -13.36 -46.66 9.05
CA LYS A 8 -14.52 -46.72 9.95
C LYS A 8 -15.69 -45.95 9.33
N LYS A 9 -16.75 -46.67 8.96
CA LYS A 9 -18.05 -46.09 8.60
C LYS A 9 -18.65 -45.40 9.83
N VAL A 10 -18.68 -44.07 9.84
CA VAL A 10 -19.41 -43.30 10.85
C VAL A 10 -20.88 -43.22 10.41
N LYS A 11 -21.79 -43.82 11.19
CA LYS A 11 -23.24 -43.59 11.05
C LYS A 11 -23.57 -42.26 11.72
N LEU A 12 -23.90 -41.25 10.93
CA LEU A 12 -24.53 -40.03 11.44
C LEU A 12 -25.97 -40.38 11.88
N SER A 13 -26.25 -40.26 13.18
CA SER A 13 -27.59 -40.47 13.74
C SER A 13 -28.41 -39.18 13.65
N ASN A 14 -29.29 -39.07 12.66
CA ASN A 14 -30.35 -38.06 12.65
C ASN A 14 -31.66 -38.71 13.11
N LYS A 15 -32.21 -38.27 14.25
CA LYS A 15 -33.62 -38.53 14.58
C LYS A 15 -34.51 -37.76 13.57
N PRO A 16 -35.51 -38.38 12.92
CA PRO A 16 -36.21 -37.74 11.80
C PRO A 16 -37.54 -37.07 12.21
N GLN A 17 -37.77 -35.85 11.74
CA GLN A 17 -39.11 -35.36 11.39
C GLN A 17 -39.46 -35.85 9.98
N SER A 18 -40.61 -36.50 9.79
CA SER A 18 -41.01 -37.15 8.53
C SER A 18 -41.70 -36.19 7.56
N TRP A 19 -41.17 -36.05 6.34
CA TRP A 19 -41.73 -35.18 5.28
C TRP A 19 -42.25 -35.96 4.05
N GLY A 20 -42.70 -37.21 4.22
CA GLY A 20 -43.42 -37.93 3.16
C GLY A 20 -42.65 -38.28 1.87
N MET A 21 -41.37 -37.94 1.72
CA MET A 21 -40.54 -38.32 0.57
C MET A 21 -39.97 -39.73 0.71
N GLN A 22 -40.12 -40.55 -0.33
CA GLN A 22 -39.40 -41.82 -0.49
C GLN A 22 -37.89 -41.51 -0.58
N ARG A 23 -37.11 -41.88 0.44
CA ARG A 23 -35.64 -41.73 0.46
C ARG A 23 -34.99 -43.01 -0.03
N ALA A 24 -33.97 -42.88 -0.88
CA ALA A 24 -33.15 -44.03 -1.28
C ALA A 24 -32.42 -44.60 -0.05
N THR A 25 -32.72 -45.84 0.31
CA THR A 25 -32.17 -46.52 1.51
C THR A 25 -30.81 -47.16 1.26
N ASN A 26 -30.32 -47.10 0.02
CA ASN A 26 -29.15 -47.82 -0.49
C ASN A 26 -28.01 -46.90 -0.98
N VAL A 27 -28.01 -45.61 -0.63
CA VAL A 27 -26.97 -44.66 -1.04
C VAL A 27 -25.98 -44.44 0.11
N THR A 28 -24.68 -44.63 -0.17
CA THR A 28 -23.60 -44.32 0.77
C THR A 28 -22.74 -43.18 0.25
N TYR A 29 -22.45 -42.18 1.09
CA TYR A 29 -21.54 -41.09 0.74
C TYR A 29 -20.11 -41.63 0.56
N GLN A 30 -19.49 -41.34 -0.59
CA GLN A 30 -18.09 -41.62 -0.86
C GLN A 30 -17.30 -40.31 -0.78
N ALA A 31 -16.34 -40.24 0.15
CA ALA A 31 -15.46 -39.08 0.25
C ALA A 31 -14.59 -38.94 -1.01
N HIS A 32 -14.40 -37.71 -1.48
CA HIS A 32 -13.51 -37.43 -2.61
C HIS A 32 -12.05 -37.79 -2.28
N HIS A 33 -11.34 -38.39 -3.24
CA HIS A 33 -9.92 -38.74 -3.08
C HIS A 33 -9.00 -37.50 -3.00
N VAL A 34 -9.42 -36.38 -3.60
CA VAL A 34 -8.67 -35.11 -3.56
C VAL A 34 -9.34 -34.15 -2.58
N SER A 35 -8.63 -33.80 -1.51
CA SER A 35 -9.09 -32.86 -0.49
C SER A 35 -9.36 -31.45 -1.05
N ARG A 36 -10.23 -30.68 -0.38
CA ARG A 36 -10.47 -29.25 -0.66
C ARG A 36 -9.18 -28.43 -0.71
N SER A 37 -8.27 -28.67 0.24
CA SER A 37 -6.96 -28.01 0.27
C SER A 37 -6.19 -28.21 -1.04
N LYS A 38 -6.05 -29.47 -1.51
CA LYS A 38 -5.36 -29.79 -2.77
C LYS A 38 -6.04 -29.20 -4.00
N ARG A 39 -7.39 -29.22 -4.06
CA ARG A 39 -8.14 -28.60 -5.16
C ARG A 39 -7.97 -27.08 -5.17
N GLY A 40 -7.97 -26.44 -3.99
CA GLY A 40 -7.74 -25.00 -3.85
C GLY A 40 -6.36 -24.55 -4.36
N GLN A 41 -5.32 -25.39 -4.28
CA GLN A 41 -3.99 -25.03 -4.79
C GLN A 41 -3.91 -24.91 -6.32
N VAL A 42 -4.86 -25.46 -7.06
CA VAL A 42 -4.87 -25.43 -8.54
C VAL A 42 -6.00 -24.57 -9.11
N LEU A 43 -6.84 -23.98 -8.25
CA LEU A 43 -7.99 -23.16 -8.65
C LEU A 43 -7.62 -21.68 -8.58
N GLY A 44 -7.31 -21.11 -9.74
CA GLY A 44 -6.81 -19.74 -9.86
C GLY A 44 -5.32 -19.63 -9.54
N THR A 45 -4.82 -18.41 -9.42
CA THR A 45 -3.40 -18.12 -9.14
C THR A 45 -3.12 -17.90 -7.66
N ARG A 46 -4.14 -17.59 -6.86
CA ARG A 46 -4.02 -17.34 -5.42
C ARG A 46 -4.15 -18.64 -4.65
N SER A 47 -3.14 -18.99 -3.85
CA SER A 47 -3.12 -20.20 -3.02
C SER A 47 -4.25 -20.25 -1.99
N GLY A 48 -4.63 -21.46 -1.57
CA GLY A 48 -5.63 -21.69 -0.53
C GLY A 48 -7.04 -22.02 -1.05
N PHE A 49 -7.79 -22.80 -0.27
CA PHE A 49 -9.19 -23.10 -0.57
C PHE A 49 -10.09 -21.97 -0.06
N ARG A 50 -10.91 -21.41 -0.95
CA ARG A 50 -11.80 -20.27 -0.67
C ARG A 50 -13.24 -20.50 -1.15
N GLY A 51 -13.63 -21.76 -1.30
CA GLY A 51 -14.94 -22.11 -1.79
C GLY A 51 -16.03 -21.73 -0.80
N CYS A 52 -16.97 -20.88 -1.24
CA CYS A 52 -18.05 -20.35 -0.40
C CYS A 52 -19.26 -19.94 -1.24
N THR A 53 -20.35 -19.57 -0.57
CA THR A 53 -21.54 -19.02 -1.21
C THR A 53 -21.89 -17.64 -0.67
N VAL A 54 -21.97 -16.66 -1.58
CA VAL A 54 -22.54 -15.33 -1.33
C VAL A 54 -23.99 -15.36 -1.79
N TRP A 55 -24.92 -15.37 -0.84
CA TRP A 55 -26.35 -15.49 -1.08
C TRP A 55 -27.03 -14.12 -1.02
N LEU A 56 -27.32 -13.55 -2.19
CA LEU A 56 -28.02 -12.27 -2.30
C LEU A 56 -29.53 -12.51 -2.22
N THR A 57 -30.18 -11.85 -1.25
CA THR A 57 -31.63 -11.89 -1.06
C THR A 57 -32.22 -10.47 -0.99
N GLY A 58 -33.46 -10.29 -1.42
CA GLY A 58 -34.09 -8.97 -1.48
C GLY A 58 -35.25 -8.89 -2.47
N LEU A 59 -36.01 -7.80 -2.41
CA LEU A 59 -37.13 -7.53 -3.33
C LEU A 59 -36.68 -7.48 -4.81
N SER A 60 -37.61 -7.71 -5.74
CA SER A 60 -37.36 -7.45 -7.17
C SER A 60 -36.95 -5.98 -7.35
N GLY A 61 -35.96 -5.67 -8.21
CA GLY A 61 -35.49 -4.28 -8.38
C GLY A 61 -34.65 -3.70 -7.22
N ALA A 62 -34.40 -4.46 -6.15
CA ALA A 62 -33.55 -4.00 -5.03
C ALA A 62 -32.06 -3.87 -5.40
N GLY A 63 -31.58 -4.51 -6.47
CA GLY A 63 -30.19 -4.37 -6.95
C GLY A 63 -29.35 -5.65 -6.94
N LYS A 64 -29.91 -6.82 -6.58
CA LYS A 64 -29.17 -8.10 -6.53
C LYS A 64 -28.36 -8.42 -7.79
N THR A 65 -28.97 -8.28 -8.97
CA THR A 65 -28.28 -8.55 -10.25
C THR A 65 -27.11 -7.60 -10.48
N THR A 66 -27.28 -6.31 -10.16
CA THR A 66 -26.21 -5.31 -10.27
C THR A 66 -25.04 -5.65 -9.34
N VAL A 67 -25.34 -5.99 -8.09
CA VAL A 67 -24.32 -6.39 -7.10
C VAL A 67 -23.62 -7.68 -7.50
N SER A 68 -24.35 -8.71 -7.95
CA SER A 68 -23.72 -9.98 -8.35
C SER A 68 -22.77 -9.82 -9.53
N MET A 69 -23.16 -9.05 -10.55
CA MET A 69 -22.34 -8.83 -11.75
C MET A 69 -21.08 -8.02 -11.43
N ALA A 70 -21.20 -6.95 -10.66
CA ALA A 70 -20.03 -6.15 -10.26
C ALA A 70 -19.11 -6.91 -9.28
N LEU A 71 -19.66 -7.77 -8.41
CA LEU A 71 -18.86 -8.65 -7.55
C LEU A 71 -18.12 -9.72 -8.37
N GLU A 72 -18.79 -10.33 -9.36
CA GLU A 72 -18.18 -11.29 -10.27
C GLU A 72 -17.01 -10.65 -11.03
N GLU A 73 -17.22 -9.45 -11.59
CA GLU A 73 -16.16 -8.68 -12.25
C GLU A 73 -14.98 -8.40 -11.30
N TYR A 74 -15.26 -7.94 -10.07
CA TYR A 74 -14.22 -7.72 -9.07
C TYR A 74 -13.39 -8.99 -8.81
N LEU A 75 -14.05 -10.12 -8.52
CA LEU A 75 -13.36 -11.36 -8.18
C LEU A 75 -12.51 -11.88 -9.35
N VAL A 76 -13.03 -11.82 -10.58
CA VAL A 76 -12.30 -12.22 -11.79
C VAL A 76 -11.07 -11.33 -12.01
N CYS A 77 -11.22 -10.00 -11.90
CA CYS A 77 -10.11 -9.05 -12.02
C CYS A 77 -9.01 -9.28 -10.97
N HIS A 78 -9.36 -9.82 -9.79
CA HIS A 78 -8.40 -10.16 -8.73
C HIS A 78 -7.93 -11.62 -8.76
N GLY A 79 -8.23 -12.37 -9.83
CA GLY A 79 -7.74 -13.75 -10.02
C GLY A 79 -8.43 -14.79 -9.12
N ILE A 80 -9.64 -14.50 -8.65
CA ILE A 80 -10.46 -15.39 -7.82
C ILE A 80 -11.58 -16.00 -8.68
N PRO A 81 -11.53 -17.33 -8.96
CA PRO A 81 -12.58 -18.00 -9.71
C PRO A 81 -13.92 -17.95 -8.97
N CYS A 82 -14.94 -17.48 -9.67
CA CYS A 82 -16.30 -17.37 -9.17
C CYS A 82 -17.32 -17.79 -10.23
N TYR A 83 -18.58 -17.98 -9.81
CA TYR A 83 -19.67 -18.27 -10.73
C TYR A 83 -21.01 -17.77 -10.17
N THR A 84 -21.76 -17.04 -10.98
CA THR A 84 -23.08 -16.53 -10.58
C THR A 84 -24.20 -17.51 -10.95
N LEU A 85 -25.06 -17.84 -9.98
CA LEU A 85 -26.34 -18.51 -10.17
C LEU A 85 -27.45 -17.46 -10.09
N ASP A 86 -28.24 -17.31 -11.14
CA ASP A 86 -29.31 -16.32 -11.21
C ASP A 86 -30.57 -16.88 -11.86
N GLY A 87 -31.59 -16.02 -11.98
CA GLY A 87 -32.85 -16.38 -12.61
C GLY A 87 -32.70 -16.78 -14.08
N ASP A 88 -31.68 -16.30 -14.78
CA ASP A 88 -31.54 -16.46 -16.22
C ASP A 88 -30.85 -17.80 -16.54
N ASN A 89 -29.84 -18.22 -15.78
CA ASN A 89 -29.20 -19.53 -16.00
C ASN A 89 -29.92 -20.72 -15.33
N ILE A 90 -30.53 -20.54 -14.14
CA ILE A 90 -31.19 -21.64 -13.43
C ILE A 90 -32.60 -21.92 -13.98
N ARG A 91 -33.43 -20.89 -14.23
CA ARG A 91 -34.85 -21.10 -14.59
C ARG A 91 -35.03 -21.66 -16.00
N HIS A 92 -34.13 -21.38 -16.93
CA HIS A 92 -34.18 -21.94 -18.27
C HIS A 92 -33.56 -23.37 -18.36
N GLY A 93 -32.80 -23.78 -17.35
CA GLY A 93 -32.12 -25.07 -17.29
C GLY A 93 -32.66 -25.98 -16.19
N LEU A 94 -31.96 -26.01 -15.05
CA LEU A 94 -32.21 -26.93 -13.93
C LEU A 94 -33.61 -26.82 -13.33
N SER A 95 -34.19 -25.62 -13.32
CA SER A 95 -35.51 -25.33 -12.73
C SER A 95 -36.59 -25.10 -13.78
N LYS A 96 -36.38 -25.48 -15.05
CA LYS A 96 -37.36 -25.25 -16.14
C LYS A 96 -38.70 -25.97 -15.95
N ASN A 97 -38.74 -26.98 -15.08
CA ASN A 97 -39.94 -27.77 -14.79
C ASN A 97 -40.73 -27.23 -13.59
N LEU A 98 -40.28 -26.14 -12.95
CA LEU A 98 -40.92 -25.56 -11.76
C LEU A 98 -41.72 -24.31 -12.16
N GLY A 99 -42.95 -24.22 -11.66
CA GLY A 99 -43.83 -23.09 -11.81
C GLY A 99 -43.64 -22.04 -10.70
N PHE A 100 -44.75 -21.45 -10.26
CA PHE A 100 -44.76 -20.35 -9.29
C PHE A 100 -45.59 -20.66 -8.03
N THR A 101 -46.01 -21.90 -7.83
CA THR A 101 -46.67 -22.34 -6.59
C THR A 101 -45.70 -22.25 -5.40
N PRO A 102 -46.17 -22.18 -4.15
CA PRO A 102 -45.30 -22.19 -2.98
C PRO A 102 -44.33 -23.38 -2.96
N GLU A 103 -44.79 -24.58 -3.31
CA GLU A 103 -43.98 -25.80 -3.33
C GLU A 103 -42.90 -25.74 -4.43
N ASP A 104 -43.23 -25.21 -5.61
CA ASP A 104 -42.27 -25.03 -6.70
C ASP A 104 -41.21 -23.97 -6.35
N ARG A 105 -41.59 -22.93 -5.60
CA ARG A 105 -40.66 -21.90 -5.10
C ARG A 105 -39.69 -22.46 -4.07
N GLU A 106 -40.19 -23.25 -3.11
CA GLU A 106 -39.38 -23.94 -2.10
C GLU A 106 -38.39 -24.90 -2.78
N GLU A 107 -38.85 -25.75 -3.71
CA GLU A 107 -37.99 -26.66 -4.46
C GLU A 107 -36.97 -25.92 -5.33
N ASN A 108 -37.36 -24.79 -5.94
CA ASN A 108 -36.42 -23.97 -6.71
C ASN A 108 -35.27 -23.47 -5.84
N ILE A 109 -35.56 -22.90 -4.66
CA ILE A 109 -34.52 -22.42 -3.74
C ILE A 109 -33.69 -23.59 -3.20
N ARG A 110 -34.30 -24.73 -2.87
CA ARG A 110 -33.58 -25.93 -2.42
C ARG A 110 -32.59 -26.44 -3.49
N ARG A 111 -32.98 -26.47 -4.77
CA ARG A 111 -32.09 -26.86 -5.88
C ARG A 111 -30.91 -25.90 -6.01
N ILE A 112 -31.19 -24.59 -5.96
CA ILE A 112 -30.15 -23.55 -6.03
C ILE A 112 -29.15 -23.72 -4.88
N ALA A 113 -29.63 -23.95 -3.66
CA ALA A 113 -28.78 -24.14 -2.49
C ALA A 113 -27.83 -25.34 -2.64
N GLU A 114 -28.34 -26.48 -3.12
CA GLU A 114 -27.50 -27.66 -3.36
C GLU A 114 -26.47 -27.43 -4.47
N VAL A 115 -26.83 -26.72 -5.54
CA VAL A 115 -25.89 -26.38 -6.61
C VAL A 115 -24.83 -25.38 -6.12
N ALA A 116 -25.24 -24.37 -5.37
CA ALA A 116 -24.31 -23.39 -4.80
C ALA A 116 -23.28 -24.08 -3.89
N LYS A 117 -23.73 -25.04 -3.08
CA LYS A 117 -22.85 -25.90 -2.28
C LYS A 117 -21.87 -26.69 -3.14
N LEU A 118 -22.28 -27.21 -4.29
CA LEU A 118 -21.35 -27.94 -5.18
C LEU A 118 -20.28 -27.03 -5.76
N PHE A 119 -20.62 -25.80 -6.15
CA PHE A 119 -19.64 -24.80 -6.60
C PHE A 119 -18.69 -24.37 -5.47
N ALA A 120 -19.24 -24.13 -4.28
CA ALA A 120 -18.46 -23.84 -3.09
C ALA A 120 -17.55 -25.02 -2.75
N ASP A 121 -18.05 -26.26 -2.74
CA ASP A 121 -17.23 -27.44 -2.49
C ASP A 121 -16.14 -27.60 -3.54
N ALA A 122 -16.43 -27.29 -4.81
CA ALA A 122 -15.45 -27.29 -5.89
C ALA A 122 -14.32 -26.28 -5.67
N GLY A 123 -14.55 -25.22 -4.90
CA GLY A 123 -13.54 -24.21 -4.53
C GLY A 123 -13.79 -22.83 -5.11
N LEU A 124 -14.92 -22.61 -5.78
CA LEU A 124 -15.30 -21.32 -6.36
C LEU A 124 -16.06 -20.47 -5.34
N VAL A 125 -16.01 -19.16 -5.52
CA VAL A 125 -16.99 -18.24 -4.89
C VAL A 125 -18.28 -18.31 -5.71
N CYS A 126 -19.31 -18.96 -5.17
CA CYS A 126 -20.61 -19.04 -5.82
C CYS A 126 -21.49 -17.86 -5.40
N ILE A 127 -21.99 -17.07 -6.35
CA ILE A 127 -22.86 -15.92 -6.09
C ILE A 127 -24.29 -16.29 -6.46
N ALA A 128 -25.20 -16.40 -5.50
CA ALA A 128 -26.60 -16.73 -5.76
C ALA A 128 -27.47 -15.47 -5.73
N SER A 129 -28.13 -15.13 -6.84
CA SER A 129 -28.88 -13.87 -7.02
C SER A 129 -30.39 -14.13 -7.19
N PHE A 130 -31.09 -14.37 -6.08
CA PHE A 130 -32.52 -14.74 -6.08
C PHE A 130 -33.34 -13.95 -5.06
N ILE A 131 -34.65 -13.77 -5.31
CA ILE A 131 -35.52 -13.09 -4.34
C ILE A 131 -35.52 -13.83 -2.99
N SER A 132 -35.59 -15.17 -3.01
CA SER A 132 -35.54 -16.05 -1.83
C SER A 132 -36.31 -15.49 -0.61
N PRO A 133 -37.64 -15.27 -0.74
CA PRO A 133 -38.39 -14.40 0.17
C PRO A 133 -38.61 -14.97 1.57
N TYR A 134 -38.59 -16.30 1.73
CA TYR A 134 -38.91 -16.97 2.98
C TYR A 134 -37.63 -17.29 3.78
N ALA A 135 -37.64 -16.95 5.07
CA ALA A 135 -36.56 -17.19 6.01
C ALA A 135 -36.27 -18.68 6.15
N LYS A 136 -37.31 -19.52 6.15
CA LYS A 136 -37.18 -21.00 6.17
C LYS A 136 -36.27 -21.52 5.06
N ASP A 137 -36.44 -21.02 3.84
CA ASP A 137 -35.70 -21.51 2.67
C ASP A 137 -34.24 -21.03 2.71
N ARG A 138 -34.00 -19.77 3.11
CA ARG A 138 -32.65 -19.23 3.29
C ARG A 138 -31.90 -19.93 4.42
N ASN A 139 -32.57 -20.20 5.54
CA ASN A 139 -32.02 -20.97 6.66
C ASN A 139 -31.71 -22.41 6.26
N ASN A 140 -32.53 -23.03 5.42
CA ASN A 140 -32.22 -24.35 4.87
C ASN A 140 -30.97 -24.31 3.98
N ALA A 141 -30.86 -23.30 3.11
CA ALA A 141 -29.66 -23.09 2.29
C ALA A 141 -28.40 -22.92 3.15
N ARG A 142 -28.47 -22.11 4.20
CA ARG A 142 -27.40 -21.94 5.20
C ARG A 142 -26.99 -23.27 5.84
N GLN A 143 -27.96 -24.03 6.36
CA GLN A 143 -27.71 -25.33 7.00
C GLN A 143 -27.05 -26.34 6.06
N ILE A 144 -27.40 -26.35 4.77
CA ILE A 144 -26.80 -27.21 3.74
C ILE A 144 -25.28 -26.96 3.62
N HIS A 145 -24.87 -25.69 3.67
CA HIS A 145 -23.46 -25.27 3.55
C HIS A 145 -22.70 -25.50 4.85
N GLU A 146 -23.23 -25.02 5.98
CA GLU A 146 -22.61 -25.16 7.30
C GLU A 146 -22.43 -26.64 7.69
N GLY A 147 -23.43 -27.48 7.42
CA GLY A 147 -23.36 -28.93 7.63
C GLY A 147 -22.29 -29.63 6.78
N SER A 148 -21.74 -28.94 5.78
CA SER A 148 -20.62 -29.39 4.95
C SER A 148 -19.35 -28.57 5.16
N SER A 149 -19.29 -27.76 6.23
CA SER A 149 -18.18 -26.86 6.56
C SER A 149 -17.77 -25.96 5.39
N LEU A 150 -18.77 -25.38 4.70
CA LEU A 150 -18.58 -24.38 3.66
C LEU A 150 -19.14 -23.05 4.15
N PRO A 151 -18.39 -21.94 4.03
CA PRO A 151 -18.89 -20.62 4.40
C PRO A 151 -20.11 -20.21 3.57
N PHE A 152 -21.09 -19.61 4.23
CA PHE A 152 -22.31 -19.08 3.64
C PHE A 152 -22.52 -17.65 4.15
N PHE A 153 -22.67 -16.70 3.22
CA PHE A 153 -22.83 -15.29 3.52
C PHE A 153 -24.17 -14.82 2.98
N GLU A 154 -25.16 -14.64 3.85
CA GLU A 154 -26.44 -14.06 3.51
C GLU A 154 -26.32 -12.54 3.46
N VAL A 155 -26.40 -12.00 2.25
CA VAL A 155 -26.32 -10.56 1.97
C VAL A 155 -27.72 -10.05 1.66
N PHE A 156 -28.27 -9.26 2.57
CA PHE A 156 -29.58 -8.66 2.39
C PHE A 156 -29.47 -7.37 1.57
N VAL A 157 -29.94 -7.43 0.33
CA VAL A 157 -30.05 -6.28 -0.57
C VAL A 157 -31.37 -5.56 -0.26
N ASP A 158 -31.28 -4.59 0.64
CA ASP A 158 -32.42 -3.89 1.22
C ASP A 158 -32.66 -2.55 0.51
N ALA A 159 -33.80 -2.49 -0.18
CA ALA A 159 -34.37 -1.25 -0.70
C ALA A 159 -35.87 -1.24 -0.38
N PRO A 160 -36.42 -0.08 0.04
CA PRO A 160 -37.86 0.03 0.29
C PRO A 160 -38.69 -0.38 -0.93
N LEU A 161 -39.84 -1.02 -0.71
CA LEU A 161 -40.72 -1.48 -1.79
C LEU A 161 -41.07 -0.37 -2.78
N HIS A 162 -41.38 0.83 -2.31
CA HIS A 162 -41.72 1.97 -3.18
C HIS A 162 -40.55 2.40 -4.08
N VAL A 163 -39.29 2.24 -3.63
CA VAL A 163 -38.10 2.49 -4.45
C VAL A 163 -37.96 1.40 -5.51
N CYS A 164 -38.16 0.14 -5.13
CA CYS A 164 -38.16 -1.00 -6.05
C CYS A 164 -39.25 -0.87 -7.14
N GLU A 165 -40.46 -0.46 -6.75
CA GLU A 165 -41.57 -0.15 -7.67
C GLU A 165 -41.27 1.04 -8.57
N LYS A 166 -40.62 2.09 -8.06
CA LYS A 166 -40.19 3.23 -8.87
C LYS A 166 -39.15 2.84 -9.92
N ARG A 167 -38.24 1.91 -9.58
CA ARG A 167 -37.21 1.40 -10.49
C ARG A 167 -37.80 0.53 -11.60
N ASP A 168 -38.78 -0.32 -11.26
CA ASP A 168 -39.46 -1.32 -12.11
C ASP A 168 -38.67 -1.82 -13.33
N VAL A 169 -37.42 -2.26 -13.09
CA VAL A 169 -36.42 -2.50 -14.14
C VAL A 169 -36.89 -3.46 -15.24
N LYS A 170 -37.75 -4.43 -14.89
CA LYS A 170 -38.29 -5.44 -15.80
C LYS A 170 -39.79 -5.26 -16.09
N GLY A 171 -40.40 -4.16 -15.66
CA GLY A 171 -41.84 -3.89 -15.82
C GLY A 171 -42.74 -4.87 -15.04
N LEU A 172 -42.21 -5.55 -14.02
CA LEU A 172 -42.89 -6.61 -13.28
C LEU A 172 -43.84 -6.05 -12.23
N TYR A 173 -43.50 -4.92 -11.59
CA TYR A 173 -44.36 -4.28 -10.60
C TYR A 173 -45.62 -3.72 -11.25
N LYS A 174 -45.50 -3.07 -12.42
CA LYS A 174 -46.66 -2.61 -13.20
C LYS A 174 -47.61 -3.76 -13.55
N LYS A 175 -47.07 -4.89 -14.00
CA LYS A 175 -47.86 -6.09 -14.35
C LYS A 175 -48.51 -6.74 -13.13
N ALA A 176 -47.80 -6.80 -11.99
CA ALA A 176 -48.35 -7.30 -10.74
C ALA A 176 -49.52 -6.42 -10.25
N ARG A 177 -49.36 -5.09 -10.27
CA ARG A 177 -50.43 -4.14 -9.92
C ARG A 177 -51.64 -4.21 -10.86
N ALA A 178 -51.43 -4.59 -12.11
CA ALA A 178 -52.51 -4.84 -13.08
C ALA A 178 -53.19 -6.22 -12.92
N GLY A 179 -52.72 -7.07 -11.99
CA GLY A 179 -53.26 -8.42 -11.76
C GLY A 179 -52.81 -9.46 -12.79
N GLU A 180 -51.89 -9.11 -13.69
CA GLU A 180 -51.36 -10.01 -14.72
C GLU A 180 -50.37 -11.04 -14.12
N ILE A 181 -49.70 -10.69 -13.03
CA ILE A 181 -48.77 -11.57 -12.29
C ILE A 181 -49.31 -11.73 -10.87
N LYS A 182 -49.75 -12.94 -10.51
CA LYS A 182 -50.23 -13.26 -9.15
C LYS A 182 -49.11 -13.78 -8.26
N GLY A 183 -49.19 -13.48 -6.97
CA GLY A 183 -48.24 -13.97 -5.97
C GLY A 183 -46.86 -13.32 -6.08
N PHE A 184 -46.79 -12.08 -6.55
CA PHE A 184 -45.53 -11.36 -6.68
C PHE A 184 -45.05 -10.86 -5.31
N THR A 185 -43.83 -11.25 -4.93
CA THR A 185 -43.23 -10.88 -3.65
C THR A 185 -43.16 -9.35 -3.48
N GLY A 186 -43.68 -8.85 -2.36
CA GLY A 186 -43.82 -7.44 -2.03
C GLY A 186 -45.17 -6.83 -2.42
N ILE A 187 -46.00 -7.52 -3.21
CA ILE A 187 -47.36 -7.07 -3.61
C ILE A 187 -48.42 -8.03 -3.06
N ASP A 188 -48.45 -9.26 -3.56
CA ASP A 188 -49.43 -10.29 -3.21
C ASP A 188 -48.81 -11.45 -2.39
N SER A 189 -47.53 -11.35 -2.06
CA SER A 189 -46.81 -12.34 -1.25
C SER A 189 -45.77 -11.63 -0.40
N ASP A 190 -45.58 -12.08 0.83
CA ASP A 190 -44.68 -11.42 1.78
C ASP A 190 -43.20 -11.66 1.45
N TYR A 191 -42.37 -10.73 1.91
CA TYR A 191 -40.92 -10.88 1.97
C TYR A 191 -40.50 -10.86 3.44
N GLU A 192 -39.95 -11.96 3.93
CA GLU A 192 -39.46 -12.08 5.30
C GLU A 192 -38.02 -11.57 5.34
N LYS A 193 -37.80 -10.40 5.97
CA LYS A 193 -36.45 -9.83 6.09
C LYS A 193 -35.54 -10.77 6.88
N PRO A 194 -34.27 -10.97 6.48
CA PRO A 194 -33.30 -11.71 7.28
C PRO A 194 -33.13 -11.09 8.67
N GLU A 195 -33.17 -11.92 9.72
CA GLU A 195 -32.98 -11.47 11.11
C GLU A 195 -31.50 -11.27 11.46
N ALA A 196 -30.63 -12.12 10.92
CA ALA A 196 -29.18 -12.10 11.16
C ALA A 196 -28.39 -12.33 9.86
N PRO A 197 -28.51 -11.44 8.85
CA PRO A 197 -27.67 -11.51 7.66
C PRO A 197 -26.22 -11.16 8.02
N GLU A 198 -25.25 -11.73 7.31
CA GLU A 198 -23.85 -11.34 7.47
C GLU A 198 -23.60 -9.90 7.01
N LEU A 199 -24.40 -9.38 6.07
CA LEU A 199 -24.31 -8.01 5.58
C LEU A 199 -25.67 -7.49 5.10
N VAL A 200 -25.92 -6.19 5.31
CA VAL A 200 -27.10 -5.48 4.78
C VAL A 200 -26.64 -4.35 3.86
N LEU A 201 -27.05 -4.42 2.59
CA LEU A 201 -26.76 -3.39 1.59
C LEU A 201 -27.98 -2.49 1.42
N LYS A 202 -27.86 -1.22 1.83
CA LYS A 202 -28.92 -0.20 1.71
C LYS A 202 -28.83 0.49 0.34
N THR A 203 -29.37 -0.14 -0.71
CA THR A 203 -29.12 0.32 -2.10
C THR A 203 -29.91 1.57 -2.50
N ASP A 204 -30.72 2.13 -1.62
CA ASP A 204 -31.32 3.47 -1.76
C ASP A 204 -30.43 4.58 -1.20
N SER A 205 -29.37 4.20 -0.48
CA SER A 205 -28.45 5.08 0.24
C SER A 205 -26.97 4.80 -0.04
N CYS A 206 -26.64 3.67 -0.69
CA CYS A 206 -25.29 3.34 -1.17
C CYS A 206 -25.21 3.31 -2.70
N GLU A 207 -24.11 3.83 -3.24
CA GLU A 207 -23.73 3.63 -4.65
C GLU A 207 -23.18 2.22 -4.85
N VAL A 208 -23.23 1.71 -6.10
CA VAL A 208 -22.81 0.33 -6.42
C VAL A 208 -21.41 0.01 -5.88
N ASN A 209 -20.44 0.91 -6.05
CA ASN A 209 -19.07 0.72 -5.58
C ASN A 209 -18.98 0.54 -4.06
N GLU A 210 -19.75 1.32 -3.29
CA GLU A 210 -19.79 1.20 -1.83
C GLU A 210 -20.42 -0.13 -1.40
N CYS A 211 -21.47 -0.57 -2.10
CA CYS A 211 -22.10 -1.84 -1.81
C CYS A 211 -21.15 -3.03 -2.16
N ILE A 212 -20.32 -2.92 -3.21
CA ILE A 212 -19.28 -3.92 -3.55
C ILE A 212 -18.15 -3.92 -2.52
N GLN A 213 -17.67 -2.73 -2.12
CA GLN A 213 -16.63 -2.60 -1.09
C GLN A 213 -17.03 -3.32 0.20
N GLN A 214 -18.26 -3.12 0.69
CA GLN A 214 -18.75 -3.80 1.90
C GLN A 214 -18.76 -5.34 1.76
N VAL A 215 -19.13 -5.87 0.59
CA VAL A 215 -19.10 -7.32 0.36
C VAL A 215 -17.66 -7.84 0.32
N VAL A 216 -16.75 -7.12 -0.33
CA VAL A 216 -15.34 -7.49 -0.41
C VAL A 216 -14.68 -7.45 0.97
N GLU A 217 -14.95 -6.42 1.77
CA GLU A 217 -14.46 -6.31 3.16
C GLU A 217 -14.95 -7.50 4.01
N LEU A 218 -16.24 -7.86 3.92
CA LEU A 218 -16.75 -9.08 4.56
C LEU A 218 -15.99 -10.33 4.10
N LEU A 219 -15.71 -10.46 2.80
CA LEU A 219 -14.98 -11.62 2.28
C LEU A 219 -13.49 -11.63 2.69
N GLN A 220 -12.89 -10.46 2.93
CA GLN A 220 -11.54 -10.31 3.46
C GLN A 220 -11.47 -10.69 4.94
N GLU A 221 -12.41 -10.18 5.76
CA GLU A 221 -12.54 -10.53 7.19
C GLU A 221 -12.73 -12.04 7.43
N ARG A 222 -13.23 -12.75 6.41
CA ARG A 222 -13.55 -14.18 6.46
C ARG A 222 -12.56 -15.04 5.67
N ASP A 223 -11.40 -14.49 5.32
CA ASP A 223 -10.29 -15.17 4.62
C ASP A 223 -10.65 -15.79 3.26
N ILE A 224 -11.70 -15.29 2.59
CA ILE A 224 -12.09 -15.72 1.24
C ILE A 224 -11.32 -14.94 0.18
N VAL A 225 -11.30 -13.62 0.33
CA VAL A 225 -10.54 -12.70 -0.51
C VAL A 225 -9.29 -12.28 0.26
N PRO A 226 -8.07 -12.56 -0.23
CA PRO A 226 -6.88 -12.09 0.47
C PRO A 226 -6.79 -10.56 0.44
N VAL A 227 -6.27 -9.97 1.51
CA VAL A 227 -5.90 -8.55 1.52
C VAL A 227 -4.55 -8.42 0.83
N ASP A 228 -4.55 -7.74 -0.32
CA ASP A 228 -3.32 -7.49 -1.07
C ASP A 228 -2.43 -6.48 -0.35
N ALA A 229 -1.12 -6.57 -0.59
CA ALA A 229 -0.18 -5.57 -0.15
C ALA A 229 -0.57 -4.22 -0.77
N SER A 230 -0.68 -3.19 0.08
CA SER A 230 -1.18 -1.87 -0.29
C SER A 230 -0.15 -0.78 0.00
N TYR A 231 -0.25 0.32 -0.74
CA TYR A 231 0.47 1.58 -0.47
C TYR A 231 -0.35 2.55 0.41
N GLU A 232 -1.50 2.12 0.93
CA GLU A 232 -2.25 2.86 1.93
C GLU A 232 -1.42 3.06 3.20
N VAL A 233 -1.27 4.31 3.63
CA VAL A 233 -0.34 4.69 4.70
C VAL A 233 -0.65 3.90 5.96
N LYS A 234 0.32 3.11 6.39
CA LYS A 234 0.28 2.33 7.62
C LYS A 234 1.26 2.92 8.62
N GLU A 235 0.75 3.73 9.53
CA GLU A 235 1.54 4.23 10.65
C GLU A 235 1.74 3.13 11.70
N LEU A 236 2.91 3.15 12.33
CA LEU A 236 3.29 2.20 13.38
C LEU A 236 3.30 2.86 14.78
N TYR A 237 2.77 4.08 14.89
CA TYR A 237 2.50 4.70 16.17
C TYR A 237 1.41 3.94 16.93
N VAL A 238 1.61 3.76 18.23
CA VAL A 238 0.54 3.30 19.12
C VAL A 238 -0.56 4.36 19.14
N PRO A 239 -1.83 3.99 18.96
CA PRO A 239 -2.95 4.94 19.09
C PRO A 239 -2.89 5.70 20.40
N GLU A 240 -3.19 7.00 20.38
CA GLU A 240 -3.02 7.90 21.53
C GLU A 240 -3.73 7.38 22.80
N ASN A 241 -4.92 6.80 22.64
CA ASN A 241 -5.70 6.19 23.74
C ASN A 241 -5.07 4.94 24.36
N LYS A 242 -4.07 4.32 23.73
CA LYS A 242 -3.32 3.15 24.22
C LYS A 242 -1.88 3.49 24.63
N LEU A 243 -1.42 4.72 24.40
CA LEU A 243 -0.02 5.11 24.58
C LEU A 243 0.50 4.90 26.01
N GLN A 244 -0.26 5.30 27.03
CA GLN A 244 0.17 5.15 28.44
C GLN A 244 0.33 3.69 28.85
N LEU A 245 -0.56 2.82 28.36
CA LEU A 245 -0.47 1.38 28.59
C LEU A 245 0.77 0.81 27.90
N ALA A 246 1.02 1.20 26.65
CA ALA A 246 2.20 0.75 25.91
C ALA A 246 3.52 1.25 26.52
N LYS A 247 3.56 2.46 27.08
CA LYS A 247 4.72 2.95 27.85
C LYS A 247 4.97 2.12 29.11
N SER A 248 3.91 1.82 29.86
CA SER A 248 4.00 0.97 31.05
C SER A 248 4.49 -0.44 30.71
N ASP A 249 3.99 -1.02 29.61
CA ASP A 249 4.48 -2.29 29.08
C ASP A 249 5.97 -2.21 28.72
N ALA A 250 6.36 -1.17 27.97
CA ALA A 250 7.74 -0.95 27.56
C ALA A 250 8.72 -0.94 28.74
N GLU A 251 8.36 -0.37 29.89
CA GLU A 251 9.22 -0.31 31.08
C GLU A 251 9.58 -1.69 31.65
N THR A 252 8.69 -2.68 31.48
CA THR A 252 8.91 -4.06 31.96
C THR A 252 9.82 -4.88 31.05
N LEU A 253 10.02 -4.42 29.82
CA LEU A 253 10.75 -5.17 28.80
C LEU A 253 12.28 -4.96 28.91
N PRO A 254 13.08 -5.94 28.46
CA PRO A 254 14.50 -5.68 28.19
C PRO A 254 14.64 -4.58 27.13
N ALA A 255 15.82 -3.96 27.07
CA ALA A 255 16.06 -2.79 26.22
C ALA A 255 17.22 -3.02 25.24
N LEU A 256 17.15 -2.41 24.07
CA LEU A 256 18.24 -2.25 23.12
C LEU A 256 18.48 -0.76 22.90
N GLU A 257 19.69 -0.30 23.19
CA GLU A 257 20.10 1.08 22.89
C GLU A 257 20.28 1.23 21.38
N ILE A 258 19.73 2.31 20.83
CA ILE A 258 19.80 2.62 19.41
C ILE A 258 20.46 3.98 19.20
N ASN A 259 21.11 4.17 18.05
CA ASN A 259 21.76 5.43 17.72
C ASN A 259 20.80 6.39 16.99
N LYS A 260 21.30 7.57 16.62
CA LYS A 260 20.50 8.60 15.94
C LYS A 260 20.01 8.19 14.55
N VAL A 261 20.80 7.43 13.79
CA VAL A 261 20.42 6.93 12.46
C VAL A 261 19.33 5.87 12.60
N ASP A 262 19.44 4.99 13.59
CA ASP A 262 18.38 4.03 13.91
C ASP A 262 17.09 4.75 14.30
N MET A 263 17.16 5.80 15.12
CA MET A 263 16.00 6.61 15.49
C MET A 263 15.34 7.30 14.29
N GLN A 264 16.13 7.72 13.29
CA GLN A 264 15.59 8.22 12.01
C GLN A 264 14.87 7.12 11.23
N TRP A 265 15.38 5.89 11.22
CA TRP A 265 14.68 4.75 10.63
C TRP A 265 13.41 4.36 11.40
N VAL A 266 13.43 4.46 12.74
CA VAL A 266 12.21 4.33 13.56
C VAL A 266 11.19 5.37 13.12
N GLN A 267 11.58 6.63 12.87
CA GLN A 267 10.67 7.65 12.35
C GLN A 267 10.13 7.33 10.96
N VAL A 268 10.99 6.88 10.04
CA VAL A 268 10.57 6.44 8.69
C VAL A 268 9.48 5.37 8.77
N LEU A 269 9.68 4.38 9.65
CA LEU A 269 8.72 3.31 9.89
C LEU A 269 7.44 3.81 10.59
N ALA A 270 7.59 4.61 11.65
CA ALA A 270 6.48 5.12 12.46
C ALA A 270 5.45 5.88 11.62
N GLU A 271 5.92 6.74 10.73
CA GLU A 271 5.08 7.60 9.90
C GLU A 271 4.58 6.90 8.62
N GLY A 272 4.95 5.63 8.41
CA GLY A 272 4.45 4.84 7.29
C GLY A 272 5.10 5.11 5.93
N TRP A 273 6.27 5.78 5.87
CA TRP A 273 7.00 5.97 4.61
C TRP A 273 7.40 4.65 3.94
N ALA A 274 7.59 3.60 4.75
CA ALA A 274 7.94 2.25 4.33
C ALA A 274 6.74 1.28 4.29
N THR A 275 5.51 1.81 4.27
CA THR A 275 4.26 1.03 4.08
C THR A 275 4.44 -0.02 2.96
N PRO A 276 4.07 -1.30 3.17
CA PRO A 276 3.26 -1.82 4.26
C PRO A 276 4.04 -2.52 5.39
N LEU A 277 5.36 -2.27 5.53
CA LEU A 277 6.17 -2.91 6.58
C LEU A 277 5.52 -2.79 7.96
N ASN A 278 5.56 -3.88 8.74
CA ASN A 278 5.08 -3.92 10.13
C ASN A 278 6.14 -3.44 11.14
N GLY A 279 7.36 -3.20 10.70
CA GLY A 279 8.50 -2.82 11.51
C GLY A 279 9.80 -2.99 10.75
N PHE A 280 10.90 -3.24 11.46
CA PHE A 280 12.17 -3.58 10.83
C PHE A 280 12.05 -4.91 10.09
N MET A 281 12.64 -4.99 8.91
CA MET A 281 12.50 -6.15 8.03
C MET A 281 12.93 -7.45 8.72
N ARG A 282 12.08 -8.47 8.59
CA ARG A 282 12.44 -9.87 8.82
C ARG A 282 13.34 -10.38 7.70
N GLU A 283 13.96 -11.55 7.89
CA GLU A 283 14.91 -12.10 6.92
C GLU A 283 14.29 -12.24 5.52
N ARG A 284 13.03 -12.70 5.46
CA ARG A 284 12.30 -12.83 4.20
C ARG A 284 12.17 -11.51 3.44
N GLU A 285 11.77 -10.44 4.12
CA GLU A 285 11.61 -9.10 3.53
C GLU A 285 12.96 -8.52 3.12
N TYR A 286 13.99 -8.70 3.96
CA TYR A 286 15.36 -8.27 3.69
C TYR A 286 15.93 -8.93 2.43
N LEU A 287 15.77 -10.25 2.28
CA LEU A 287 16.23 -10.97 1.10
C LEU A 287 15.46 -10.55 -0.15
N GLN A 288 14.13 -10.37 -0.06
CA GLN A 288 13.34 -9.89 -1.19
C GLN A 288 13.78 -8.48 -1.63
N CYS A 289 13.99 -7.59 -0.66
CA CYS A 289 14.51 -6.23 -0.89
C CYS A 289 15.87 -6.26 -1.61
N LEU A 290 16.85 -7.01 -1.09
CA LEU A 290 18.19 -7.06 -1.67
C LEU A 290 18.28 -7.70 -3.05
N HIS A 291 17.42 -8.66 -3.35
CA HIS A 291 17.49 -9.43 -4.59
C HIS A 291 16.54 -8.95 -5.69
N PHE A 292 15.42 -8.30 -5.31
CA PHE A 292 14.35 -7.97 -6.24
C PHE A 292 13.90 -6.51 -6.17
N ASP A 293 14.50 -5.69 -5.30
CA ASP A 293 14.08 -4.31 -5.02
C ASP A 293 12.61 -4.18 -4.59
N CYS A 294 11.99 -5.29 -4.18
CA CYS A 294 10.56 -5.40 -3.91
C CYS A 294 10.27 -6.31 -2.73
N LEU A 295 9.14 -6.08 -2.07
CA LEU A 295 8.42 -7.11 -1.30
C LEU A 295 7.41 -7.78 -2.22
N LEU A 296 7.21 -9.08 -2.05
CA LEU A 296 6.42 -9.93 -2.95
C LEU A 296 5.21 -10.59 -2.28
N ASP A 297 5.17 -10.58 -0.95
CA ASP A 297 4.09 -11.21 -0.19
C ASP A 297 2.83 -10.34 -0.26
N GLY A 298 1.75 -10.92 -0.79
CA GLY A 298 0.48 -10.21 -0.99
C GLY A 298 0.45 -9.26 -2.19
N GLY A 299 1.53 -9.15 -2.98
CA GLY A 299 1.63 -8.27 -4.14
C GLY A 299 3.04 -7.71 -4.32
N VAL A 300 3.29 -7.10 -5.47
CA VAL A 300 4.60 -6.50 -5.78
C VAL A 300 4.65 -5.06 -5.24
N ILE A 301 5.44 -4.85 -4.18
CA ILE A 301 5.67 -3.53 -3.57
C ILE A 301 7.13 -3.14 -3.75
N ASN A 302 7.39 -2.03 -4.46
CA ASN A 302 8.71 -1.42 -4.53
C ASN A 302 9.23 -1.05 -3.13
N LEU A 303 10.37 -1.63 -2.76
CA LEU A 303 11.12 -1.34 -1.54
C LEU A 303 12.57 -1.81 -1.71
N SER A 304 13.42 -0.91 -2.21
CA SER A 304 14.77 -1.21 -2.72
C SER A 304 15.91 -1.04 -1.71
N VAL A 305 15.62 -0.52 -0.51
CA VAL A 305 16.64 -0.32 0.53
C VAL A 305 16.29 -1.12 1.79
N PRO A 306 17.24 -1.89 2.35
CA PRO A 306 17.05 -2.56 3.63
C PRO A 306 16.73 -1.56 4.76
N ILE A 307 15.58 -1.73 5.38
CA ILE A 307 15.17 -1.00 6.59
C ILE A 307 15.26 -1.97 7.76
N VAL A 308 16.44 -2.02 8.37
CA VAL A 308 16.85 -3.06 9.32
C VAL A 308 17.44 -2.45 10.58
N LEU A 309 17.28 -3.12 11.70
CA LEU A 309 17.93 -2.79 12.96
C LEU A 309 19.10 -3.74 13.19
N THR A 310 20.27 -3.23 13.58
CA THR A 310 21.46 -4.06 13.81
C THR A 310 21.63 -4.37 15.28
N ALA A 311 22.19 -5.54 15.60
CA ALA A 311 22.54 -5.96 16.94
C ALA A 311 23.93 -6.60 16.97
N THR A 312 24.67 -6.39 18.06
CA THR A 312 25.92 -7.11 18.32
C THR A 312 25.66 -8.58 18.66
N GLN A 313 26.71 -9.40 18.65
CA GLN A 313 26.62 -10.78 19.16
C GLN A 313 26.13 -10.83 20.61
N GLU A 314 26.55 -9.89 21.45
CA GLU A 314 26.15 -9.78 22.86
C GLU A 314 24.67 -9.41 23.00
N ASP A 315 24.20 -8.44 22.20
CA ASP A 315 22.79 -8.05 22.20
C ASP A 315 21.89 -9.19 21.73
N LYS A 316 22.30 -9.92 20.68
CA LYS A 316 21.56 -11.12 20.26
C LYS A 316 21.47 -12.12 21.40
N GLN A 317 22.58 -12.50 22.03
CA GLN A 317 22.54 -13.50 23.11
C GLN A 317 21.62 -13.09 24.27
N ARG A 318 21.54 -11.79 24.53
CA ARG A 318 20.71 -11.23 25.60
C ARG A 318 19.22 -11.16 25.25
N LEU A 319 18.89 -10.93 23.98
CA LEU A 319 17.52 -10.64 23.52
C LEU A 319 16.86 -11.80 22.76
N ASP A 320 17.63 -12.76 22.25
CA ASP A 320 17.13 -13.93 21.56
C ASP A 320 16.23 -14.78 22.49
N GLY A 321 15.09 -15.22 21.96
CA GLY A 321 14.04 -15.89 22.73
C GLY A 321 13.08 -14.97 23.51
N CYS A 322 13.34 -13.66 23.61
CA CYS A 322 12.37 -12.72 24.16
C CYS A 322 11.22 -12.50 23.18
N THR A 323 9.97 -12.41 23.66
CA THR A 323 8.81 -12.12 22.81
C THR A 323 8.70 -10.65 22.44
N ALA A 324 9.34 -9.75 23.20
CA ALA A 324 9.40 -8.33 22.93
C ALA A 324 10.58 -7.66 23.66
N PHE A 325 11.09 -6.55 23.13
CA PHE A 325 12.02 -5.65 23.81
C PHE A 325 11.79 -4.19 23.41
N ALA A 326 12.18 -3.25 24.27
CA ALA A 326 12.08 -1.82 23.99
C ALA A 326 13.32 -1.30 23.25
N LEU A 327 13.11 -0.34 22.37
CA LEU A 327 14.20 0.46 21.79
C LEU A 327 14.40 1.71 22.64
N VAL A 328 15.65 2.01 22.99
CA VAL A 328 16.02 3.14 23.83
C VAL A 328 16.90 4.11 23.03
N TYR A 329 16.49 5.38 22.99
CA TYR A 329 17.26 6.46 22.39
C TYR A 329 17.39 7.59 23.41
N GLU A 330 18.64 8.02 23.69
CA GLU A 330 18.94 9.06 24.70
C GLU A 330 18.29 8.75 26.06
N GLY A 331 18.33 7.49 26.49
CA GLY A 331 17.76 7.01 27.76
C GLY A 331 16.24 6.93 27.81
N ARG A 332 15.54 7.21 26.69
CA ARG A 332 14.07 7.13 26.59
C ARG A 332 13.66 5.90 25.81
N ARG A 333 12.70 5.12 26.32
CA ARG A 333 12.06 4.03 25.57
C ARG A 333 11.15 4.65 24.50
N VAL A 334 11.53 4.52 23.23
CA VAL A 334 10.87 5.18 22.09
C VAL A 334 9.94 4.25 21.32
N ALA A 335 10.19 2.94 21.37
CA ALA A 335 9.41 1.94 20.67
C ALA A 335 9.51 0.57 21.35
N ILE A 336 8.65 -0.36 20.95
CA ILE A 336 8.72 -1.77 21.32
C ILE A 336 8.79 -2.59 20.04
N LEU A 337 9.76 -3.48 19.93
CA LEU A 337 9.84 -4.49 18.88
C LEU A 337 9.28 -5.81 19.41
N ARG A 338 8.23 -6.34 18.78
CA ARG A 338 7.57 -7.59 19.14
C ARG A 338 7.91 -8.71 18.16
N ASN A 339 7.84 -9.93 18.66
CA ASN A 339 8.12 -11.16 17.91
C ASN A 339 9.45 -11.05 17.13
N PRO A 340 10.56 -10.70 17.81
CA PRO A 340 11.81 -10.43 17.13
C PRO A 340 12.37 -11.70 16.48
N GLU A 341 13.01 -11.52 15.35
CA GLU A 341 13.73 -12.56 14.61
C GLU A 341 15.14 -12.07 14.31
N PHE A 342 16.15 -12.81 14.77
CA PHE A 342 17.56 -12.49 14.56
C PHE A 342 18.13 -13.31 13.41
N TYR A 343 18.77 -12.64 12.44
CA TYR A 343 19.39 -13.26 11.27
C TYR A 343 20.71 -12.57 10.90
N GLU A 344 21.55 -13.23 10.10
CA GLU A 344 22.93 -12.78 9.84
C GLU A 344 22.97 -11.45 9.07
N HIS A 345 23.75 -10.50 9.58
CA HIS A 345 24.10 -9.29 8.84
C HIS A 345 25.32 -9.57 7.95
N ARG A 346 25.09 -10.13 6.77
CA ARG A 346 26.14 -10.37 5.76
C ARG A 346 26.59 -9.06 5.12
N LYS A 347 27.31 -8.24 5.87
CA LYS A 347 27.63 -6.83 5.56
C LYS A 347 28.24 -6.64 4.17
N GLU A 348 29.23 -7.46 3.80
CA GLU A 348 29.87 -7.37 2.48
C GLU A 348 28.86 -7.62 1.34
N GLU A 349 28.07 -8.69 1.45
CA GLU A 349 27.02 -9.01 0.48
C GLU A 349 25.96 -7.91 0.41
N ARG A 350 25.47 -7.45 1.57
CA ARG A 350 24.53 -6.32 1.67
C ARG A 350 25.09 -5.10 0.93
N CYS A 351 26.33 -4.71 1.24
CA CYS A 351 26.94 -3.53 0.68
C CYS A 351 27.11 -3.66 -0.84
N ALA A 352 27.60 -4.81 -1.30
CA ALA A 352 27.77 -5.09 -2.72
C ALA A 352 26.45 -4.99 -3.50
N ARG A 353 25.35 -5.55 -2.96
CA ARG A 353 24.03 -5.52 -3.61
C ARG A 353 23.38 -4.15 -3.55
N GLN A 354 23.41 -3.51 -2.39
CA GLN A 354 22.71 -2.24 -2.17
C GLN A 354 23.42 -1.05 -2.85
N TRP A 355 24.76 -1.00 -2.82
CA TRP A 355 25.53 0.14 -3.38
C TRP A 355 26.24 -0.19 -4.69
N GLY A 356 26.36 -1.46 -5.10
CA GLY A 356 27.21 -1.84 -6.22
C GLY A 356 28.72 -1.72 -5.92
N THR A 357 29.09 -1.54 -4.65
CA THR A 357 30.47 -1.43 -4.17
C THR A 357 30.56 -1.84 -2.71
N THR A 358 31.73 -2.29 -2.26
CA THR A 358 32.04 -2.58 -0.85
C THR A 358 33.09 -1.62 -0.27
N CYS A 359 33.35 -0.49 -0.96
CA CYS A 359 34.35 0.50 -0.55
C CYS A 359 34.05 1.02 0.87
N LYS A 360 34.97 0.75 1.80
CA LYS A 360 34.82 1.10 3.22
C LYS A 360 34.85 2.60 3.49
N GLU A 361 35.42 3.37 2.56
CA GLU A 361 35.44 4.84 2.62
C GLU A 361 34.13 5.48 2.13
N HIS A 362 33.19 4.69 1.58
CA HIS A 362 31.85 5.20 1.31
C HIS A 362 31.17 5.45 2.66
N PRO A 363 30.66 6.66 2.94
CA PRO A 363 30.36 7.08 4.31
C PRO A 363 29.20 6.29 4.95
N TYR A 364 28.19 5.86 4.19
CA TYR A 364 27.14 4.98 4.72
C TYR A 364 27.60 3.52 4.87
N VAL A 365 28.29 2.96 3.86
CA VAL A 365 28.93 1.63 3.96
C VAL A 365 29.84 1.55 5.17
N LYS A 366 30.60 2.59 5.50
CA LYS A 366 31.41 2.65 6.72
C LYS A 366 30.59 2.38 7.98
N MET A 367 29.46 3.08 8.16
CA MET A 367 28.54 2.85 9.28
C MET A 367 27.98 1.41 9.30
N VAL A 368 27.66 0.85 8.13
CA VAL A 368 27.21 -0.56 8.02
C VAL A 368 28.31 -1.53 8.44
N MET A 369 29.55 -1.29 8.02
CA MET A 369 30.69 -2.14 8.36
C MET A 369 31.00 -2.11 9.87
N GLU A 370 30.84 -0.93 10.49
CA GLU A 370 31.03 -0.69 11.94
C GLU A 370 29.85 -1.16 12.82
N SER A 371 28.69 -1.45 12.23
CA SER A 371 27.50 -1.92 12.96
C SER A 371 27.62 -3.38 13.47
N GLY A 372 26.59 -3.92 14.13
CA GLY A 372 26.59 -5.31 14.61
C GLY A 372 26.52 -6.38 13.51
N GLU A 373 26.86 -7.62 13.87
CA GLU A 373 26.87 -8.81 13.00
C GLU A 373 25.48 -9.41 12.77
N TRP A 374 24.48 -8.96 13.51
CA TRP A 374 23.11 -9.45 13.40
C TRP A 374 22.16 -8.35 12.98
N LEU A 375 21.13 -8.75 12.25
CA LEU A 375 19.94 -7.97 12.02
C LEU A 375 18.81 -8.51 12.89
N VAL A 376 17.92 -7.63 13.32
CA VAL A 376 16.70 -7.99 14.04
C VAL A 376 15.48 -7.39 13.37
N GLY A 377 14.60 -8.26 12.90
CA GLY A 377 13.29 -7.91 12.35
C GLY A 377 12.18 -8.15 13.35
N GLY A 378 11.02 -7.50 13.18
CA GLY A 378 9.90 -7.67 14.10
C GLY A 378 8.78 -6.66 13.90
N ASP A 379 7.71 -6.80 14.66
CA ASP A 379 6.56 -5.91 14.62
C ASP A 379 6.85 -4.70 15.52
N LEU A 380 7.00 -3.52 14.91
CA LEU A 380 7.39 -2.30 15.62
C LEU A 380 6.13 -1.54 16.07
N GLN A 381 6.12 -1.16 17.35
CA GLN A 381 5.16 -0.23 17.91
C GLN A 381 5.89 0.98 18.45
N VAL A 382 5.74 2.12 17.80
CA VAL A 382 6.39 3.37 18.20
C VAL A 382 5.52 4.09 19.21
N LEU A 383 6.12 4.54 20.31
CA LEU A 383 5.41 5.12 21.44
C LEU A 383 5.08 6.58 21.16
N ASP A 384 5.91 7.51 21.63
CA ASP A 384 5.70 8.94 21.41
C ASP A 384 5.93 9.33 19.95
N ARG A 385 5.15 10.30 19.45
CA ARG A 385 5.43 10.96 18.18
C ARG A 385 6.84 11.56 18.22
N ILE A 386 7.58 11.37 17.14
CA ILE A 386 8.99 11.74 17.08
C ILE A 386 9.12 13.22 16.73
N PHE A 387 9.77 13.96 17.63
CA PHE A 387 10.13 15.37 17.46
C PHE A 387 11.62 15.54 17.74
N TRP A 388 12.31 16.30 16.89
CA TRP A 388 13.75 16.53 17.02
C TRP A 388 14.09 17.77 17.85
N ASN A 389 13.11 18.65 18.08
CA ASN A 389 13.24 19.89 18.85
C ASN A 389 14.40 20.79 18.38
N ASP A 390 14.66 20.80 17.07
CA ASP A 390 15.73 21.55 16.42
C ASP A 390 15.23 22.82 15.70
N GLY A 391 13.97 23.20 15.93
CA GLY A 391 13.30 24.33 15.29
C GLY A 391 12.80 24.06 13.88
N LEU A 392 12.80 22.79 13.42
CA LEU A 392 12.35 22.39 12.08
C LEU A 392 11.19 21.38 12.09
N ASP A 393 10.68 20.98 13.25
CA ASP A 393 9.63 19.95 13.34
C ASP A 393 8.33 20.34 12.61
N GLN A 394 8.04 21.64 12.48
CA GLN A 394 6.91 22.15 11.69
C GLN A 394 6.98 21.79 10.20
N TYR A 395 8.17 21.40 9.70
CA TYR A 395 8.36 20.92 8.34
C TYR A 395 8.37 19.39 8.25
N ARG A 396 8.43 18.65 9.37
CA ARG A 396 8.43 17.18 9.39
C ARG A 396 7.02 16.64 9.36
N LEU A 397 6.40 16.79 8.20
CA LEU A 397 5.05 16.31 7.92
C LEU A 397 5.08 14.83 7.57
N THR A 398 4.24 14.05 8.23
CA THR A 398 3.97 12.64 7.88
C THR A 398 3.36 12.53 6.47
N PRO A 399 3.39 11.35 5.84
CA PRO A 399 2.64 11.07 4.61
C PRO A 399 1.15 11.41 4.73
N ALA A 400 0.52 11.12 5.88
CA ALA A 400 -0.89 11.45 6.13
C ALA A 400 -1.13 12.97 6.18
N GLU A 401 -0.28 13.71 6.91
CA GLU A 401 -0.34 15.18 6.97
C GLU A 401 -0.08 15.84 5.61
N LEU A 402 0.83 15.28 4.81
CA LEU A 402 1.08 15.75 3.44
C LEU A 402 -0.15 15.58 2.54
N LYS A 403 -0.78 14.40 2.55
CA LYS A 403 -2.04 14.16 1.81
C LYS A 403 -3.13 15.14 2.24
N GLN A 404 -3.25 15.39 3.53
CA GLN A 404 -4.18 16.37 4.07
C GLN A 404 -3.85 17.80 3.57
N LYS A 405 -2.57 18.19 3.53
CA LYS A 405 -2.13 19.48 2.99
C LYS A 405 -2.42 19.63 1.49
N PHE A 406 -2.25 18.57 0.70
CA PHE A 406 -2.59 18.59 -0.73
C PHE A 406 -4.10 18.78 -0.93
N LYS A 407 -4.92 18.09 -0.13
CA LYS A 407 -6.38 18.26 -0.13
C LYS A 407 -6.80 19.67 0.27
N GLU A 408 -6.19 20.24 1.31
CA GLU A 408 -6.43 21.63 1.74
C GLU A 408 -6.08 22.67 0.65
N ARG A 409 -5.11 22.35 -0.21
CA ARG A 409 -4.73 23.16 -1.38
C ARG A 409 -5.61 22.91 -2.60
N ASN A 410 -6.56 21.97 -2.54
CA ASN A 410 -7.33 21.48 -3.68
C ASN A 410 -6.42 21.07 -4.86
N ALA A 411 -5.27 20.47 -4.54
CA ALA A 411 -4.33 20.01 -5.55
C ALA A 411 -4.98 18.92 -6.41
N ASP A 412 -4.93 19.06 -7.73
CA ASP A 412 -5.36 18.05 -8.70
C ASP A 412 -4.19 17.27 -9.31
N ALA A 413 -2.97 17.73 -9.07
CA ALA A 413 -1.72 17.00 -9.26
C ALA A 413 -0.69 17.41 -8.22
N VAL A 414 0.09 16.44 -7.74
CA VAL A 414 1.25 16.70 -6.88
C VAL A 414 2.50 16.18 -7.57
N PHE A 415 3.51 17.04 -7.71
CA PHE A 415 4.80 16.66 -8.26
C PHE A 415 5.91 16.88 -7.23
N ALA A 416 6.74 15.86 -7.03
CA ALA A 416 7.74 15.85 -5.99
C ALA A 416 9.15 16.12 -6.52
N PHE A 417 9.90 16.93 -5.79
CA PHE A 417 11.32 17.15 -6.00
C PHE A 417 12.11 16.76 -4.75
N GLN A 418 12.81 15.63 -4.84
CA GLN A 418 13.75 15.17 -3.83
C GLN A 418 15.07 15.94 -3.93
N LEU A 419 15.61 16.37 -2.79
CA LEU A 419 16.90 17.05 -2.74
C LEU A 419 17.63 16.85 -1.42
N ARG A 420 18.96 16.83 -1.50
CA ARG A 420 19.85 16.92 -0.34
C ARG A 420 20.75 18.16 -0.38
N ASN A 421 20.74 18.89 -1.49
CA ASN A 421 21.63 20.01 -1.79
C ASN A 421 20.83 21.33 -1.79
N PRO A 422 21.49 22.49 -1.65
CA PRO A 422 20.87 23.79 -1.91
C PRO A 422 20.22 23.87 -3.30
N VAL A 423 19.11 24.61 -3.40
CA VAL A 423 18.38 24.82 -4.68
C VAL A 423 19.06 25.92 -5.47
N HIS A 424 19.62 25.58 -6.64
CA HIS A 424 20.02 26.57 -7.65
C HIS A 424 18.98 26.61 -8.78
N ASN A 425 19.09 27.58 -9.69
CA ASN A 425 18.08 27.82 -10.73
C ASN A 425 17.99 26.70 -11.77
N GLY A 426 18.95 25.76 -11.77
CA GLY A 426 18.87 24.55 -12.58
C GLY A 426 17.82 23.59 -12.04
N HIS A 427 17.79 23.39 -10.72
CA HIS A 427 16.70 22.66 -10.07
C HIS A 427 15.36 23.40 -10.25
N ALA A 428 15.37 24.73 -10.09
CA ALA A 428 14.18 25.55 -10.29
C ALA A 428 13.60 25.41 -11.70
N LEU A 429 14.46 25.39 -12.73
CA LEU A 429 14.04 25.15 -14.11
C LEU A 429 13.27 23.84 -14.25
N LEU A 430 13.77 22.73 -13.66
CA LEU A 430 13.08 21.43 -13.72
C LEU A 430 11.70 21.49 -13.06
N MET A 431 11.62 22.14 -11.90
CA MET A 431 10.36 22.27 -11.15
C MET A 431 9.35 23.17 -11.87
N GLN A 432 9.80 24.30 -12.42
CA GLN A 432 8.98 25.23 -13.19
C GLN A 432 8.48 24.61 -14.50
N ASP A 433 9.35 23.90 -15.22
CA ASP A 433 8.99 23.23 -16.48
C ASP A 433 8.02 22.07 -16.22
N THR A 434 8.20 21.29 -15.15
CA THR A 434 7.22 20.28 -14.72
C THR A 434 5.86 20.92 -14.45
N HIS A 435 5.83 22.02 -13.69
CA HIS A 435 4.59 22.75 -13.42
C HIS A 435 3.92 23.20 -14.72
N ALA A 436 4.67 23.81 -15.65
CA ALA A 436 4.15 24.25 -16.94
C ALA A 436 3.57 23.09 -17.77
N GLN A 437 4.28 21.96 -17.85
CA GLN A 437 3.80 20.76 -18.55
C GLN A 437 2.52 20.18 -17.94
N LEU A 438 2.35 20.25 -16.61
CA LEU A 438 1.12 19.81 -15.95
C LEU A 438 -0.06 20.74 -16.28
N ILE A 439 0.17 22.05 -16.32
CA ILE A 439 -0.85 23.01 -16.78
C ILE A 439 -1.24 22.72 -18.24
N GLU A 440 -0.27 22.47 -19.12
CA GLU A 440 -0.52 22.12 -20.53
C GLU A 440 -1.31 20.81 -20.68
N ARG A 441 -1.11 19.86 -19.77
CA ARG A 441 -1.87 18.60 -19.69
C ARG A 441 -3.29 18.77 -19.12
N GLY A 442 -3.66 19.95 -18.67
CA GLY A 442 -5.01 20.28 -18.20
C GLY A 442 -5.21 20.24 -16.68
N TYR A 443 -4.16 19.99 -15.90
CA TYR A 443 -4.21 20.19 -14.45
C TYR A 443 -4.35 21.69 -14.15
N ARG A 444 -5.15 22.03 -13.15
CA ARG A 444 -5.50 23.41 -12.80
C ARG A 444 -4.79 23.89 -11.54
N SER A 445 -4.46 22.99 -10.63
CA SER A 445 -3.78 23.30 -9.37
C SER A 445 -2.65 22.28 -9.08
N PRO A 446 -1.63 22.21 -9.95
CA PRO A 446 -0.47 21.38 -9.67
C PRO A 446 0.33 21.97 -8.50
N VAL A 447 0.61 21.15 -7.49
CA VAL A 447 1.36 21.55 -6.29
C VAL A 447 2.74 20.88 -6.27
N LEU A 448 3.77 21.70 -6.09
CA LEU A 448 5.15 21.24 -5.87
C LEU A 448 5.30 20.78 -4.42
N LEU A 449 5.73 19.53 -4.24
CA LEU A 449 6.32 19.06 -2.99
C LEU A 449 7.85 19.22 -3.07
N LEU A 450 8.37 20.34 -2.56
CA LEU A 450 9.81 20.56 -2.40
C LEU A 450 10.26 19.84 -1.13
N HIS A 451 10.99 18.74 -1.28
CA HIS A 451 11.07 17.73 -0.23
C HIS A 451 12.51 17.42 0.22
N PRO A 452 13.21 18.36 0.86
CA PRO A 452 14.57 18.14 1.35
C PRO A 452 14.66 16.94 2.29
N LEU A 453 15.66 16.09 2.09
CA LEU A 453 16.01 15.03 3.03
C LEU A 453 16.62 15.61 4.30
N GLY A 454 16.16 15.15 5.46
CA GLY A 454 16.56 15.64 6.77
C GLY A 454 17.07 14.60 7.76
N GLY A 455 17.15 13.32 7.37
CA GLY A 455 17.93 12.33 8.12
C GLY A 455 19.44 12.57 7.97
N TRP A 456 20.24 11.58 8.37
CA TRP A 456 21.70 11.63 8.27
C TRP A 456 22.16 11.92 6.83
N THR A 457 23.16 12.78 6.72
CA THR A 457 23.88 13.10 5.47
C THR A 457 25.38 13.10 5.78
N LYS A 458 26.22 12.85 4.77
CA LYS A 458 27.68 12.87 4.93
C LYS A 458 28.21 14.27 5.29
N ASP A 459 29.39 14.32 5.90
CA ASP A 459 29.93 15.51 6.56
C ASP A 459 30.14 16.73 5.64
N ASP A 460 30.43 16.54 4.36
CA ASP A 460 30.68 17.64 3.42
C ASP A 460 29.42 18.21 2.75
N ASP A 461 28.24 17.63 3.02
CA ASP A 461 26.96 18.19 2.59
C ASP A 461 26.56 19.40 3.47
N VAL A 462 25.77 20.31 2.90
CA VAL A 462 25.26 21.47 3.65
C VAL A 462 24.25 20.99 4.71
N PRO A 463 24.42 21.32 6.01
CA PRO A 463 23.52 20.88 7.06
C PRO A 463 22.07 21.30 6.83
N LEU A 464 21.13 20.49 7.30
CA LEU A 464 19.69 20.69 7.10
C LEU A 464 19.19 22.09 7.48
N PRO A 465 19.53 22.69 8.64
CA PRO A 465 19.06 24.04 8.98
C PRO A 465 19.47 25.11 7.96
N TRP A 466 20.68 25.01 7.40
CA TRP A 466 21.17 25.94 6.38
C TRP A 466 20.48 25.73 5.04
N ARG A 467 20.19 24.48 4.66
CA ARG A 467 19.38 24.17 3.47
C ARG A 467 17.96 24.72 3.60
N MET A 468 17.30 24.52 4.74
CA MET A 468 15.95 25.04 4.97
C MET A 468 15.90 26.57 4.90
N LYS A 469 16.87 27.27 5.51
CA LYS A 469 17.02 28.73 5.35
C LYS A 469 17.21 29.12 3.89
N GLN A 470 18.05 28.39 3.16
CA GLN A 470 18.31 28.66 1.74
C GLN A 470 17.06 28.44 0.88
N HIS A 471 16.28 27.39 1.13
CA HIS A 471 15.03 27.11 0.41
C HIS A 471 13.95 28.16 0.71
N ALA A 472 13.86 28.62 1.96
CA ALA A 472 12.97 29.73 2.32
C ALA A 472 13.34 31.01 1.55
N ALA A 473 14.62 31.31 1.39
CA ALA A 473 15.08 32.45 0.58
C ALA A 473 14.74 32.31 -0.91
N VAL A 474 14.80 31.08 -1.47
CA VAL A 474 14.36 30.81 -2.86
C VAL A 474 12.87 31.10 -3.06
N LEU A 475 12.02 30.74 -2.10
CA LEU A 475 10.59 31.08 -2.13
C LEU A 475 10.34 32.58 -1.92
N GLU A 476 11.08 33.22 -1.02
CA GLU A 476 10.95 34.64 -0.74
C GLU A 476 11.26 35.50 -1.99
N GLU A 477 12.22 35.06 -2.81
CA GLU A 477 12.55 35.68 -4.09
C GLU A 477 11.65 35.24 -5.25
N LYS A 478 10.62 34.41 -4.96
CA LYS A 478 9.64 33.91 -5.95
C LYS A 478 10.28 33.18 -7.14
N VAL A 479 11.46 32.59 -6.93
CA VAL A 479 12.04 31.65 -7.92
C VAL A 479 11.16 30.41 -8.00
N LEU A 480 10.62 29.97 -6.87
CA LEU A 480 9.51 29.03 -6.80
C LEU A 480 8.32 29.76 -6.14
N ASP A 481 7.11 29.48 -6.61
CA ASP A 481 5.91 30.14 -6.11
C ASP A 481 5.49 29.53 -4.75
N PRO A 482 5.46 30.32 -3.65
CA PRO A 482 5.08 29.82 -2.33
C PRO A 482 3.60 29.41 -2.23
N GLU A 483 2.72 29.89 -3.11
CA GLU A 483 1.29 29.52 -3.08
C GLU A 483 1.06 28.09 -3.59
N THR A 484 1.86 27.67 -4.58
CA THR A 484 1.80 26.34 -5.21
C THR A 484 2.93 25.41 -4.75
N THR A 485 3.69 25.79 -3.71
CA THR A 485 4.77 24.97 -3.15
C THR A 485 4.53 24.62 -1.69
N ILE A 486 4.64 23.33 -1.37
CA ILE A 486 4.75 22.82 0.01
C ILE A 486 6.20 22.42 0.24
N ILE A 487 6.81 23.00 1.28
CA ILE A 487 8.11 22.55 1.79
C ILE A 487 7.88 21.60 2.97
N ALA A 488 8.43 20.40 2.89
CA ALA A 488 8.45 19.43 3.97
C ALA A 488 9.81 18.71 4.04
N ILE A 489 10.14 18.14 5.20
CA ILE A 489 11.39 17.43 5.44
C ILE A 489 11.11 15.93 5.41
N PHE A 490 11.80 15.22 4.52
CA PHE A 490 11.76 13.76 4.47
C PHE A 490 12.72 13.16 5.51
N PRO A 491 12.25 12.34 6.48
CA PRO A 491 13.05 11.97 7.66
C PRO A 491 14.12 10.89 7.39
N SER A 492 14.11 10.24 6.23
CA SER A 492 15.05 9.18 5.90
C SER A 492 16.50 9.64 6.00
N PRO A 493 17.41 8.80 6.53
CA PRO A 493 18.83 8.92 6.24
C PRO A 493 19.10 8.95 4.72
N MET A 494 20.21 9.52 4.29
CA MET A 494 20.69 9.47 2.90
C MET A 494 21.75 8.36 2.77
N MET A 495 21.53 7.40 1.88
CA MET A 495 22.45 6.26 1.70
C MET A 495 23.53 6.52 0.66
N TYR A 496 23.32 7.46 -0.26
CA TYR A 496 24.15 7.69 -1.44
C TYR A 496 24.26 6.44 -2.35
N ALA A 497 23.16 5.68 -2.47
CA ALA A 497 23.13 4.40 -3.22
C ALA A 497 22.54 4.52 -4.64
N GLY A 498 22.54 5.72 -5.21
CA GLY A 498 22.28 5.93 -6.65
C GLY A 498 20.95 5.33 -7.14
N PRO A 499 20.96 4.50 -8.21
CA PRO A 499 19.76 3.89 -8.78
C PRO A 499 18.94 3.01 -7.82
N THR A 500 19.58 2.41 -6.82
CA THR A 500 18.87 1.63 -5.79
C THR A 500 18.12 2.56 -4.85
N GLU A 501 18.76 3.62 -4.36
CA GLU A 501 18.14 4.56 -3.42
C GLU A 501 17.10 5.48 -4.08
N VAL A 502 17.26 5.84 -5.35
CA VAL A 502 16.28 6.72 -5.98
C VAL A 502 14.90 6.07 -6.11
N GLN A 503 14.82 4.74 -6.19
CA GLN A 503 13.56 3.98 -6.07
C GLN A 503 12.92 4.21 -4.69
N TRP A 504 13.70 4.10 -3.61
CA TRP A 504 13.25 4.43 -2.24
C TRP A 504 12.78 5.89 -2.12
N HIS A 505 13.51 6.84 -2.69
CA HIS A 505 13.10 8.24 -2.70
C HIS A 505 11.77 8.42 -3.44
N CYS A 506 11.61 7.78 -4.60
CA CYS A 506 10.41 7.86 -5.43
C CYS A 506 9.19 7.23 -4.75
N ARG A 507 9.29 5.97 -4.32
CA ARG A 507 8.19 5.24 -3.68
C ARG A 507 7.71 5.91 -2.39
N SER A 508 8.61 6.55 -1.64
CA SER A 508 8.26 7.29 -0.42
C SER A 508 7.33 8.47 -0.72
N ARG A 509 7.52 9.14 -1.86
CA ARG A 509 6.67 10.26 -2.27
C ARG A 509 5.38 9.79 -2.92
N MET A 510 5.42 8.64 -3.59
CA MET A 510 4.21 7.93 -4.01
C MET A 510 3.28 7.68 -2.82
N VAL A 511 3.81 7.12 -1.73
CA VAL A 511 3.07 6.87 -0.48
C VAL A 511 2.52 8.17 0.12
N ALA A 512 3.30 9.26 0.06
CA ALA A 512 2.84 10.58 0.49
C ALA A 512 1.81 11.25 -0.44
N GLY A 513 1.49 10.66 -1.60
CA GLY A 513 0.46 11.16 -2.52
C GLY A 513 0.97 11.95 -3.72
N ALA A 514 2.27 11.88 -4.05
CA ALA A 514 2.77 12.44 -5.29
C ALA A 514 2.29 11.63 -6.51
N ASN A 515 1.83 12.32 -7.54
CA ASN A 515 1.45 11.75 -8.83
C ASN A 515 2.59 11.82 -9.86
N PHE A 516 3.55 12.71 -9.65
CA PHE A 516 4.70 12.90 -10.53
C PHE A 516 5.99 12.95 -9.71
N TYR A 517 7.04 12.30 -10.20
CA TYR A 517 8.35 12.33 -9.55
C TYR A 517 9.41 12.86 -10.50
N ILE A 518 9.98 14.02 -10.17
CA ILE A 518 11.05 14.63 -10.93
C ILE A 518 12.36 13.89 -10.65
N VAL A 519 13.04 13.44 -11.71
CA VAL A 519 14.37 12.82 -11.61
C VAL A 519 15.35 13.46 -12.59
N GLY A 520 16.51 13.88 -12.06
CA GLY A 520 17.60 14.46 -12.83
C GLY A 520 18.75 13.48 -13.08
N ARG A 521 19.91 14.04 -13.42
CA ARG A 521 21.19 13.32 -13.59
C ARG A 521 21.76 12.86 -12.24
N ASP A 522 22.28 11.64 -12.21
CA ASP A 522 22.99 11.03 -11.06
C ASP A 522 22.22 11.17 -9.73
N PRO A 523 20.93 10.81 -9.69
CA PRO A 523 20.13 10.96 -8.49
C PRO A 523 20.66 10.02 -7.40
N ALA A 524 20.76 10.54 -6.18
CA ALA A 524 21.36 9.83 -5.05
C ALA A 524 22.81 9.35 -5.24
N GLY A 525 23.51 9.83 -6.27
CA GLY A 525 24.91 9.50 -6.49
C GLY A 525 25.89 10.37 -5.72
N MET A 526 27.12 9.88 -5.65
CA MET A 526 28.30 10.60 -5.20
C MET A 526 29.54 10.09 -5.95
N PRO A 527 30.66 10.83 -5.94
CA PRO A 527 31.93 10.30 -6.42
C PRO A 527 32.39 9.10 -5.59
N HIS A 528 32.96 8.09 -6.24
CA HIS A 528 33.64 6.97 -5.60
C HIS A 528 34.80 7.50 -4.73
N PRO A 529 34.84 7.19 -3.42
CA PRO A 529 35.80 7.78 -2.49
C PRO A 529 37.28 7.63 -2.91
N GLU A 530 37.66 6.45 -3.40
CA GLU A 530 39.05 6.17 -3.78
C GLU A 530 39.45 6.68 -5.18
N THR A 531 38.54 6.68 -6.15
CA THR A 531 38.89 6.98 -7.56
C THR A 531 38.47 8.37 -8.02
N GLY A 532 37.56 9.03 -7.28
CA GLY A 532 37.00 10.34 -7.61
C GLY A 532 36.06 10.37 -8.80
N LYS A 533 35.82 9.24 -9.49
CA LYS A 533 34.83 9.12 -10.58
C LYS A 533 33.42 9.01 -10.01
N ASP A 534 32.39 9.38 -10.77
CA ASP A 534 30.99 9.15 -10.38
C ASP A 534 30.79 7.64 -10.05
N LEU A 535 30.22 7.33 -8.88
CA LEU A 535 30.03 5.94 -8.43
C LEU A 535 29.02 5.18 -9.31
N TYR A 536 28.08 5.92 -9.89
CA TYR A 536 27.04 5.40 -10.76
C TYR A 536 27.11 6.07 -12.13
N GLU A 537 26.65 5.36 -13.15
CA GLU A 537 26.43 5.98 -14.44
C GLU A 537 25.27 6.99 -14.31
N PRO A 538 25.45 8.26 -14.74
CA PRO A 538 24.52 9.34 -14.40
C PRO A 538 23.09 9.22 -14.95
N SER A 539 22.84 8.37 -15.96
CA SER A 539 21.52 8.11 -16.52
C SER A 539 20.80 6.91 -15.88
N HIS A 540 21.52 6.05 -15.15
CA HIS A 540 20.95 4.82 -14.59
C HIS A 540 19.78 5.07 -13.65
N GLY A 541 19.84 6.10 -12.80
CA GLY A 541 18.75 6.37 -11.86
C GLY A 541 17.41 6.62 -12.54
N ALA A 542 17.39 7.46 -13.59
CA ALA A 542 16.17 7.71 -14.37
C ALA A 542 15.70 6.46 -15.13
N LYS A 543 16.61 5.74 -15.78
CA LYS A 543 16.29 4.49 -16.52
C LYS A 543 15.69 3.42 -15.62
N VAL A 544 16.31 3.18 -14.46
CA VAL A 544 15.82 2.20 -13.49
C VAL A 544 14.43 2.58 -12.99
N LEU A 545 14.20 3.83 -12.60
CA LEU A 545 12.88 4.28 -12.14
C LEU A 545 11.77 4.05 -13.17
N THR A 546 12.03 4.31 -14.46
CA THR A 546 11.01 4.15 -15.51
C THR A 546 10.56 2.71 -15.75
N MET A 547 11.34 1.73 -15.28
CA MET A 547 11.03 0.30 -15.40
C MET A 547 10.90 -0.42 -14.06
N ALA A 548 10.99 0.30 -12.94
CA ALA A 548 10.98 -0.28 -11.62
C ALA A 548 9.57 -0.83 -11.27
N PRO A 549 9.45 -2.10 -10.87
CA PRO A 549 8.17 -2.67 -10.48
C PRO A 549 7.61 -2.01 -9.22
N GLY A 550 6.28 -1.98 -9.09
CA GLY A 550 5.56 -1.45 -7.91
C GLY A 550 5.31 0.06 -7.92
N LEU A 551 5.92 0.85 -8.80
CA LEU A 551 5.68 2.30 -8.91
C LEU A 551 4.40 2.62 -9.74
N ILE A 552 3.25 2.16 -9.25
CA ILE A 552 2.00 2.09 -10.04
C ILE A 552 1.18 3.37 -10.10
N SER A 553 1.33 4.28 -9.14
CA SER A 553 0.44 5.44 -8.98
C SER A 553 1.12 6.79 -9.19
N LEU A 554 2.31 6.78 -9.81
CA LEU A 554 3.00 7.99 -10.22
C LEU A 554 3.64 7.85 -11.60
N GLU A 555 3.88 8.99 -12.24
CA GLU A 555 4.63 9.12 -13.48
C GLU A 555 6.03 9.68 -13.21
N ILE A 556 7.04 9.08 -13.81
CA ILE A 556 8.41 9.57 -13.74
C ILE A 556 8.58 10.70 -14.75
N VAL A 557 9.09 11.85 -14.29
CA VAL A 557 9.40 13.01 -15.13
C VAL A 557 10.93 13.13 -15.22
N PRO A 558 11.56 12.46 -16.21
CA PRO A 558 13.00 12.52 -16.38
C PRO A 558 13.40 13.82 -17.06
N PHE A 559 14.45 14.47 -16.55
CA PHE A 559 14.96 15.69 -17.14
C PHE A 559 16.36 15.56 -17.75
N ARG A 560 16.56 16.35 -18.79
CA ARG A 560 17.87 16.61 -19.37
C ARG A 560 18.70 17.45 -18.39
N VAL A 561 20.01 17.37 -18.56
CA VAL A 561 20.96 18.11 -17.73
C VAL A 561 20.73 19.62 -17.91
N ALA A 562 20.52 20.35 -16.82
CA ALA A 562 20.47 21.81 -16.82
C ALA A 562 21.87 22.38 -16.50
N ALA A 563 22.30 23.40 -17.25
CA ALA A 563 23.57 24.09 -17.07
C ALA A 563 23.41 25.60 -17.30
N TYR A 564 24.39 26.40 -16.86
CA TYR A 564 24.31 27.85 -17.03
C TYR A 564 24.65 28.22 -18.48
N ASN A 565 23.70 28.77 -19.23
CA ASN A 565 23.93 29.25 -20.58
C ASN A 565 24.51 30.67 -20.52
N LYS A 566 25.79 30.82 -20.89
CA LYS A 566 26.54 32.08 -20.82
C LYS A 566 25.98 33.17 -21.73
N LYS A 567 25.33 32.78 -22.83
CA LYS A 567 24.75 33.69 -23.83
C LYS A 567 23.39 34.23 -23.37
N LYS A 568 22.54 33.35 -22.84
CA LYS A 568 21.22 33.70 -22.29
C LYS A 568 21.29 34.30 -20.88
N LYS A 569 22.41 34.09 -20.18
CA LYS A 569 22.64 34.50 -18.77
C LYS A 569 21.59 33.93 -17.81
N CYS A 570 21.24 32.66 -18.00
CA CYS A 570 20.31 31.92 -17.16
C CYS A 570 20.60 30.42 -17.22
N MET A 571 19.97 29.65 -16.32
CA MET A 571 19.98 28.19 -16.41
C MET A 571 19.09 27.72 -17.57
N ASP A 572 19.60 26.77 -18.36
CA ASP A 572 18.92 26.23 -19.54
C ASP A 572 19.28 24.75 -19.72
N TYR A 573 18.52 24.03 -20.54
CA TYR A 573 18.83 22.64 -20.88
C TYR A 573 20.09 22.58 -21.74
N TYR A 574 21.04 21.74 -21.32
CA TYR A 574 22.30 21.53 -22.03
C TYR A 574 22.04 21.00 -23.45
N ASP A 575 22.65 21.68 -24.43
CA ASP A 575 22.64 21.27 -25.84
C ASP A 575 24.03 20.74 -26.23
N PRO A 576 24.19 19.43 -26.48
CA PRO A 576 25.47 18.85 -26.85
C PRO A 576 25.98 19.33 -28.22
N ALA A 577 25.14 19.95 -29.05
CA ALA A 577 25.55 20.55 -30.31
C ALA A 577 26.22 21.93 -30.12
N ARG A 578 26.07 22.55 -28.95
CA ARG A 578 26.60 23.89 -28.61
C ARG A 578 27.26 23.91 -27.21
N PRO A 579 28.20 22.99 -26.93
CA PRO A 579 28.76 22.83 -25.58
C PRO A 579 29.43 24.10 -25.05
N GLU A 580 30.00 24.92 -25.94
CA GLU A 580 30.69 26.16 -25.62
C GLU A 580 29.77 27.26 -25.06
N GLU A 581 28.45 27.19 -25.30
CA GLU A 581 27.48 28.14 -24.72
C GLU A 581 27.20 27.84 -23.24
N PHE A 582 27.52 26.64 -22.75
CA PHE A 582 27.16 26.19 -21.40
C PHE A 582 28.36 26.15 -20.45
N GLU A 583 28.08 26.42 -19.17
CA GLU A 583 29.02 26.34 -18.07
C GLU A 583 28.46 25.46 -16.96
N PHE A 584 29.23 24.43 -16.59
CA PHE A 584 28.93 23.55 -15.46
C PHE A 584 29.61 24.08 -14.19
N ILE A 585 28.79 24.55 -13.25
CA ILE A 585 29.28 24.98 -11.94
C ILE A 585 29.10 23.82 -10.97
N SER A 586 30.18 23.09 -10.72
CA SER A 586 30.16 21.96 -9.78
C SER A 586 29.92 22.43 -8.35
N GLY A 587 29.43 21.53 -7.49
CA GLY A 587 29.30 21.80 -6.06
C GLY A 587 30.63 22.25 -5.44
N THR A 588 31.75 21.65 -5.81
CA THR A 588 33.09 22.06 -5.33
C THR A 588 33.44 23.50 -5.74
N ARG A 589 33.12 23.90 -6.98
CA ARG A 589 33.34 25.29 -7.42
C ARG A 589 32.42 26.25 -6.71
N MET A 590 31.14 25.91 -6.54
CA MET A 590 30.18 26.68 -5.77
C MET A 590 30.67 26.91 -4.33
N ARG A 591 31.16 25.86 -3.67
CA ARG A 591 31.74 25.93 -2.31
C ARG A 591 32.93 26.89 -2.24
N ARG A 592 33.83 26.82 -3.24
CA ARG A 592 34.98 27.73 -3.34
C ARG A 592 34.52 29.18 -3.49
N LEU A 593 33.63 29.47 -4.44
CA LEU A 593 33.09 30.82 -4.64
C LEU A 593 32.46 31.39 -3.36
N ALA A 594 31.65 30.58 -2.66
CA ALA A 594 31.00 31.02 -1.44
C ALA A 594 31.98 31.29 -0.29
N ARG A 595 33.04 30.47 -0.19
CA ARG A 595 34.13 30.64 0.78
C ARG A 595 34.94 31.90 0.51
N ASP A 596 35.32 32.12 -0.74
CA ASP A 596 36.12 33.27 -1.18
C ASP A 596 35.30 34.59 -1.19
N GLY A 597 33.98 34.51 -0.90
CA GLY A 597 33.08 35.66 -0.88
C GLY A 597 32.66 36.15 -2.26
N GLU A 598 32.98 35.40 -3.30
CA GLU A 598 32.62 35.67 -4.69
C GLU A 598 31.14 35.33 -4.96
N ASN A 599 30.60 35.83 -6.08
CA ASN A 599 29.26 35.48 -6.53
C ASN A 599 29.35 34.56 -7.76
N PRO A 600 28.44 33.57 -7.90
CA PRO A 600 28.29 32.84 -9.15
C PRO A 600 27.76 33.80 -10.23
N PRO A 601 27.78 33.39 -11.51
CA PRO A 601 27.14 34.15 -12.57
C PRO A 601 25.68 34.50 -12.25
N ASP A 602 25.28 35.72 -12.60
CA ASP A 602 23.91 36.20 -12.42
C ASP A 602 22.91 35.22 -13.05
N GLY A 603 21.86 34.84 -12.32
CA GLY A 603 20.87 33.87 -12.80
C GLY A 603 21.22 32.40 -12.54
N PHE A 604 22.38 32.08 -11.95
CA PHE A 604 22.67 30.73 -11.46
C PHE A 604 21.85 30.35 -10.22
N MET A 605 21.70 31.27 -9.27
CA MET A 605 20.92 31.09 -8.04
C MET A 605 20.38 32.43 -7.54
N ALA A 606 19.25 32.39 -6.83
CA ALA A 606 18.65 33.56 -6.21
C ALA A 606 19.64 34.28 -5.25
N PRO A 607 19.82 35.61 -5.34
CA PRO A 607 20.78 36.38 -4.52
C PRO A 607 20.66 36.21 -2.99
N LYS A 608 19.46 36.22 -2.41
CA LYS A 608 19.25 35.95 -0.97
C LYS A 608 19.63 34.53 -0.65
N ALA A 609 19.27 33.57 -1.50
CA ALA A 609 19.65 32.18 -1.33
C ALA A 609 21.18 31.98 -1.39
N TRP A 610 21.89 32.71 -2.26
CA TRP A 610 23.36 32.75 -2.30
C TRP A 610 23.95 33.37 -1.04
N SER A 611 23.32 34.41 -0.50
CA SER A 611 23.76 35.06 0.74
C SER A 611 23.72 34.10 1.93
N VAL A 612 22.68 33.26 2.05
CA VAL A 612 22.62 32.19 3.06
C VAL A 612 23.79 31.20 2.92
N LEU A 613 24.16 30.81 1.70
CA LEU A 613 25.32 29.92 1.50
C LEU A 613 26.64 30.61 1.86
N LYS A 614 26.82 31.89 1.49
CA LYS A 614 28.01 32.66 1.89
C LYS A 614 28.14 32.74 3.41
N GLU A 615 27.05 32.98 4.13
CA GLU A 615 27.03 32.98 5.59
C GLU A 615 27.45 31.62 6.17
N TYR A 616 26.90 30.53 5.63
CA TYR A 616 27.29 29.18 6.03
C TYR A 616 28.78 28.91 5.80
N TYR A 617 29.29 29.12 4.59
CA TYR A 617 30.71 28.82 4.28
C TYR A 617 31.68 29.73 5.03
N LYS A 618 31.32 31.00 5.30
CA LYS A 618 32.09 31.88 6.19
C LYS A 618 32.07 31.42 7.65
N SER A 619 31.00 30.75 8.11
CA SER A 619 30.95 30.21 9.47
C SER A 619 31.91 29.03 9.66
N LEU A 620 32.19 28.27 8.59
CA LEU A 620 33.16 27.17 8.62
C LEU A 620 34.62 27.64 8.70
N GLU A 621 34.94 28.87 8.28
CA GLU A 621 36.29 29.43 8.44
C GLU A 621 36.56 29.96 9.85
N LYS A 622 35.51 30.13 10.65
CA LYS A 622 35.58 30.65 12.02
C LYS A 622 35.48 29.55 13.10
N ALA A 623 35.11 28.34 12.70
CA ALA A 623 35.02 27.14 13.53
C ALA A 623 36.29 26.30 13.34
#